data_AF-A0A2P4X574-F1
#
_entry.id   AF-A0A2P4X574-F1
#
_cell.length_a   1.000
_cell.length_b   1.000
_cell.length_c   1.000
_cell.angle_alpha   90.00
_cell.angle_beta   90.00
_cell.angle_gamma   90.00
#
_symmetry.space_group_name_H-M   'P 1'
#
loop_
_entity.id
_entity.type
_entity.pdbx_description
1 polymer ?
#
loop_
_entity_poly.entity_id
_entity_poly.type
_entity_poly.pdbx_seq_one_letter_code
_entity_poly.pdbx_strand_id
1 'polypeptide(L)'
;MKKPAREKSGLRKESTLLVDDLGVRGLWERGFKGQGVRVGIFDTGLSSSKLTNVKERINWTHEPKNADLVGHGTFVAGVISGTDAKCPGIAPEAELFVFRMFTGEQLSFTSWYLDAFNYALFKKIHVLNLSTGGPDFQDLPFVDKVQELAANGIILVA
;
A
#
# COMPACT_ATOMS: atom_id res chain seq x y z
N MET A 1 -21.70 -28.36 -47.47
CA MET A 1 -20.35 -28.47 -46.84
C MET A 1 -20.20 -27.38 -45.79
N LYS A 2 -20.28 -27.72 -44.50
CA LYS A 2 -19.98 -26.81 -43.38
C LYS A 2 -18.60 -27.18 -42.84
N LYS A 3 -17.65 -26.24 -42.77
CA LYS A 3 -16.34 -26.45 -42.12
C LYS A 3 -16.55 -26.56 -40.60
N PRO A 4 -15.85 -27.46 -39.89
CA PRO A 4 -15.93 -27.51 -38.44
C PRO A 4 -15.18 -26.33 -37.83
N ALA A 5 -15.75 -25.79 -36.75
CA ALA A 5 -15.15 -24.74 -35.95
C ALA A 5 -13.88 -25.28 -35.27
N ARG A 6 -12.82 -24.46 -35.31
CA ARG A 6 -11.52 -24.76 -34.71
C ARG A 6 -11.68 -24.71 -33.19
N GLU A 7 -11.54 -25.86 -32.54
CA GLU A 7 -11.40 -25.98 -31.09
C GLU A 7 -10.17 -25.15 -30.67
N LYS A 8 -10.40 -24.06 -29.93
CA LYS A 8 -9.32 -23.35 -29.25
C LYS A 8 -9.03 -24.09 -27.94
N SER A 9 -8.21 -25.13 -28.02
CA SER A 9 -7.56 -25.71 -26.86
C SER A 9 -6.60 -24.66 -26.26
N GLY A 10 -6.92 -24.22 -25.06
CA GLY A 10 -6.15 -23.22 -24.34
C GLY A 10 -6.94 -22.79 -23.11
N LEU A 11 -7.14 -23.73 -22.17
CA LEU A 11 -7.60 -23.44 -20.81
C LEU A 11 -6.70 -22.32 -20.26
N ARG A 12 -7.21 -21.08 -20.20
CA ARG A 12 -6.73 -20.13 -19.20
C ARG A 12 -7.00 -20.84 -17.87
N LYS A 13 -5.96 -21.12 -17.09
CA LYS A 13 -6.14 -21.38 -15.66
C LYS A 13 -7.10 -20.31 -15.14
N GLU A 14 -8.16 -20.70 -14.45
CA GLU A 14 -8.97 -19.76 -13.68
C GLU A 14 -7.99 -18.83 -12.94
N SER A 15 -8.17 -17.52 -13.11
CA SER A 15 -7.30 -16.56 -12.43
C SER A 15 -7.46 -16.77 -10.94
N THR A 16 -6.46 -17.38 -10.31
CA THR A 16 -6.38 -17.49 -8.85
C THR A 16 -6.24 -16.08 -8.29
N LEU A 17 -6.93 -15.81 -7.17
CA LEU A 17 -6.81 -14.51 -6.52
C LEU A 17 -5.40 -14.38 -5.92
N LEU A 18 -4.86 -13.17 -5.86
CA LEU A 18 -3.53 -12.91 -5.27
C LEU A 18 -3.39 -13.52 -3.87
N VAL A 19 -4.44 -13.41 -3.05
CA VAL A 19 -4.48 -13.94 -1.69
C VAL A 19 -4.45 -15.48 -1.64
N ASP A 20 -4.86 -16.15 -2.72
CA ASP A 20 -4.83 -17.61 -2.85
C ASP A 20 -3.42 -18.06 -3.20
N ASP A 21 -2.78 -17.40 -4.18
CA ASP A 21 -1.41 -17.69 -4.60
C ASP A 21 -0.39 -17.47 -3.48
N LEU A 22 -0.62 -16.47 -2.63
CA LEU A 22 0.21 -16.17 -1.46
C LEU A 22 -0.13 -17.02 -0.23
N GLY A 23 -1.12 -17.92 -0.31
CA GLY A 23 -1.53 -18.78 0.81
C GLY A 23 -2.18 -18.03 1.98
N VAL A 24 -2.69 -16.82 1.75
CA VAL A 24 -3.22 -15.92 2.79
C VAL A 24 -4.53 -16.46 3.38
N ARG A 25 -5.34 -17.21 2.61
CA ARG A 25 -6.60 -17.78 3.11
C ARG A 25 -6.42 -18.63 4.37
N GLY A 26 -5.36 -19.43 4.43
CA GLY A 26 -5.08 -20.24 5.62
C GLY A 26 -4.83 -19.39 6.87
N LEU A 27 -4.30 -18.17 6.73
CA LEU A 27 -4.15 -17.23 7.84
C LEU A 27 -5.50 -16.64 8.26
N TRP A 28 -6.35 -16.27 7.29
CA TRP A 28 -7.69 -15.75 7.57
C TRP A 28 -8.60 -16.76 8.25
N GLU A 29 -8.54 -18.03 7.83
CA GLU A 29 -9.28 -19.14 8.45
C GLU A 29 -8.88 -19.36 9.92
N ARG A 30 -7.64 -19.02 10.26
CA ARG A 30 -7.12 -19.01 11.64
C ARG A 30 -7.41 -17.70 12.39
N GLY A 31 -8.12 -16.76 11.75
CA GLY A 31 -8.53 -15.47 12.33
C GLY A 31 -7.54 -14.32 12.14
N PHE A 32 -6.37 -14.55 11.52
CA PHE A 32 -5.36 -13.51 11.33
C PHE A 32 -5.65 -12.70 10.06
N LYS A 33 -6.19 -11.50 10.19
CA LYS A 33 -6.54 -10.60 9.06
C LYS A 33 -5.92 -9.21 9.17
N GLY A 34 -4.96 -9.03 10.07
CA GLY A 34 -4.27 -7.77 10.32
C GLY A 34 -4.81 -6.95 11.49
N GLN A 35 -5.69 -7.52 12.31
CA GLN A 35 -6.29 -6.82 13.45
C GLN A 35 -5.22 -6.21 14.36
N GLY A 36 -5.37 -4.93 14.69
CA GLY A 36 -4.43 -4.18 15.55
C GLY A 36 -3.10 -3.80 14.87
N VAL A 37 -2.87 -4.19 13.62
CA VAL A 37 -1.66 -3.82 12.87
C VAL A 37 -1.86 -2.47 12.20
N ARG A 38 -1.10 -1.45 12.62
CA ARG A 38 -1.03 -0.15 11.95
C ARG A 38 -0.08 -0.20 10.75
N VAL A 39 -0.63 0.04 9.56
CA VAL A 39 0.10 0.05 8.30
C VAL A 39 0.12 1.48 7.74
N GLY A 40 1.32 2.03 7.59
CA GLY A 40 1.56 3.30 6.92
C GLY A 40 1.75 3.09 5.41
N ILE A 41 1.09 3.92 4.60
CA ILE A 41 1.20 3.90 3.14
C ILE A 41 1.72 5.26 2.69
N PHE A 42 2.96 5.32 2.22
CA PHE A 42 3.60 6.52 1.71
C PHE A 42 3.53 6.50 0.18
N ASP A 43 2.56 7.23 -0.36
CA ASP A 43 2.19 7.10 -1.77
C ASP A 43 1.48 8.36 -2.30
N THR A 44 0.73 8.25 -3.40
CA THR A 44 -0.05 9.34 -4.01
C THR A 44 -1.33 9.66 -3.23
N GLY A 45 -1.57 9.06 -2.06
CA GLY A 45 -2.74 9.32 -1.22
C GLY A 45 -3.84 8.26 -1.37
N LEU A 46 -5.09 8.64 -1.07
CA LEU A 46 -6.23 7.73 -1.18
C LEU A 46 -7.49 8.42 -1.76
N SER A 47 -8.15 7.78 -2.72
CA SER A 47 -9.44 8.18 -3.27
C SER A 47 -10.40 6.99 -3.31
N SER A 48 -10.74 6.44 -2.13
CA SER A 48 -11.74 5.37 -1.98
C SER A 48 -12.56 5.55 -0.72
N SER A 49 -13.88 5.40 -0.85
CA SER A 49 -14.82 5.33 0.27
C SER A 49 -15.08 3.90 0.74
N LYS A 50 -14.54 2.89 0.05
CA LYS A 50 -14.77 1.47 0.35
C LYS A 50 -13.84 0.92 1.43
N LEU A 51 -12.70 1.58 1.68
CA LEU A 51 -11.77 1.22 2.76
C LEU A 51 -12.23 1.90 4.06
N THR A 52 -12.91 1.14 4.91
CA THR A 52 -13.53 1.65 6.15
C THR A 52 -12.58 1.68 7.36
N ASN A 53 -11.43 1.03 7.23
CA ASN A 53 -10.39 0.85 8.25
C ASN A 53 -9.27 1.91 8.18
N VAL A 54 -9.48 2.99 7.43
CA VAL A 54 -8.56 4.12 7.34
C VAL A 54 -8.69 4.99 8.59
N LYS A 55 -7.64 5.05 9.39
CA LYS A 55 -7.59 5.84 10.63
C LYS A 55 -7.21 7.28 10.36
N GLU A 56 -6.31 7.50 9.40
CA GLU A 56 -5.80 8.84 9.12
C GLU A 56 -5.37 8.98 7.67
N ARG A 57 -5.55 10.19 7.14
CA ARG A 57 -5.11 10.61 5.81
C ARG A 57 -4.49 11.98 5.93
N ILE A 58 -3.22 12.11 5.59
CA ILE A 58 -2.49 13.37 5.73
C ILE A 58 -1.77 13.66 4.42
N ASN A 59 -1.77 14.94 4.05
CA ASN A 59 -1.05 15.41 2.89
C ASN A 59 0.24 16.10 3.30
N TRP A 60 1.39 15.56 2.91
CA TRP A 60 2.69 16.23 3.06
C TRP A 60 3.03 17.14 1.88
N THR A 61 2.26 17.08 0.80
CA THR A 61 2.46 17.99 -0.32
C THR A 61 1.91 19.38 -0.03
N HIS A 62 2.34 20.35 -0.83
CA HIS A 62 1.82 21.72 -0.77
C HIS A 62 0.44 21.88 -1.43
N GLU A 63 -0.10 20.83 -2.07
CA GLU A 63 -1.38 20.93 -2.76
C GLU A 63 -2.55 20.93 -1.74
N PRO A 64 -3.62 21.72 -1.97
CA PRO A 64 -4.72 21.81 -1.02
C PRO A 64 -5.61 20.55 -0.99
N LYS A 65 -5.56 19.73 -2.05
CA LYS A 65 -6.38 18.52 -2.16
C LYS A 65 -5.66 17.33 -1.53
N ASN A 66 -6.22 16.82 -0.43
CA ASN A 66 -5.79 15.57 0.20
C ASN A 66 -6.53 14.36 -0.42
N ALA A 67 -6.47 14.24 -1.75
CA ALA A 67 -7.06 13.13 -2.51
C ALA A 67 -5.97 12.48 -3.36
N ASP A 68 -6.17 11.21 -3.71
CA ASP A 68 -5.32 10.56 -4.71
C ASP A 68 -5.71 11.04 -6.10
N LEU A 69 -4.84 11.84 -6.72
CA LEU A 69 -5.01 12.36 -8.08
C LEU A 69 -4.37 11.46 -9.15
N VAL A 70 -3.59 10.45 -8.74
CA VAL A 70 -2.86 9.55 -9.64
C VAL A 70 -3.51 8.15 -9.66
N GLY A 71 -3.93 7.66 -8.50
CA GLY A 71 -4.59 6.36 -8.31
C GLY A 71 -3.67 5.26 -7.74
N HIS A 72 -2.35 5.46 -7.73
CA HIS A 72 -1.38 4.47 -7.30
C HIS A 72 -1.53 4.11 -5.81
N GLY A 73 -1.60 5.11 -4.93
CA GLY A 73 -1.79 4.90 -3.50
C GLY A 73 -3.13 4.23 -3.18
N THR A 74 -4.18 4.55 -3.93
CA THR A 74 -5.48 3.87 -3.82
C THR A 74 -5.39 2.40 -4.20
N PHE A 75 -4.64 2.06 -5.26
CA PHE A 75 -4.39 0.69 -5.66
C PHE A 75 -3.60 -0.08 -4.59
N VAL A 76 -2.51 0.49 -4.08
CA VAL A 76 -1.69 -0.09 -3.01
C VAL A 76 -2.53 -0.34 -1.74
N ALA A 77 -3.32 0.64 -1.32
CA ALA A 77 -4.22 0.49 -0.17
C ALA A 77 -5.25 -0.64 -0.39
N GLY A 78 -5.72 -0.83 -1.62
CA GLY A 78 -6.59 -1.94 -2.00
C GLY A 78 -5.91 -3.31 -1.89
N VAL A 79 -4.66 -3.43 -2.33
CA VAL A 79 -3.88 -4.67 -2.17
C VAL A 79 -3.66 -5.01 -0.69
N ILE A 80 -3.46 -4.00 0.15
CA ILE A 80 -3.26 -4.21 1.59
C ILE A 80 -4.56 -4.59 2.27
N SER A 81 -5.63 -3.80 2.13
CA SER A 81 -6.84 -3.99 2.96
C SER A 81 -8.17 -3.91 2.20
N GLY A 82 -8.17 -4.18 0.91
CA GLY A 82 -9.40 -4.29 0.12
C GLY A 82 -10.38 -5.30 0.71
N THR A 83 -11.67 -4.97 0.67
CA THR A 83 -12.76 -5.82 1.21
C THR A 83 -13.67 -6.39 0.12
N ASP A 84 -13.41 -6.07 -1.16
CA ASP A 84 -14.17 -6.61 -2.28
C ASP A 84 -13.82 -8.10 -2.45
N ALA A 85 -14.82 -8.99 -2.44
CA ALA A 85 -14.61 -10.41 -2.59
C ALA A 85 -13.93 -10.80 -3.92
N LYS A 86 -14.01 -9.95 -4.95
CA LYS A 86 -13.34 -10.17 -6.25
C LYS A 86 -11.87 -9.75 -6.24
N CYS A 87 -11.46 -8.91 -5.30
CA CYS A 87 -10.08 -8.45 -5.14
C CYS A 87 -9.83 -8.11 -3.66
N PRO A 88 -9.81 -9.14 -2.79
CA PRO A 88 -9.60 -8.91 -1.37
C PRO A 88 -8.14 -8.55 -1.12
N GLY A 89 -7.91 -7.61 -0.21
CA GLY A 89 -6.58 -7.24 0.24
C GLY A 89 -6.02 -8.29 1.20
N ILE A 90 -4.71 -8.31 1.39
CA ILE A 90 -3.98 -9.32 2.17
C ILE A 90 -4.34 -9.27 3.67
N ALA A 91 -4.48 -8.07 4.21
CA ALA A 91 -4.77 -7.78 5.62
C ALA A 91 -5.99 -6.84 5.71
N PRO A 92 -7.21 -7.35 5.43
CA PRO A 92 -8.42 -6.52 5.31
C PRO A 92 -8.84 -5.83 6.62
N GLU A 93 -8.33 -6.26 7.77
CA GLU A 93 -8.65 -5.69 9.09
C GLU A 93 -7.47 -4.88 9.69
N ALA A 94 -6.43 -4.60 8.91
CA ALA A 94 -5.35 -3.69 9.30
C ALA A 94 -5.85 -2.26 9.52
N GLU A 95 -5.14 -1.46 10.29
CA GLU A 95 -5.44 -0.04 10.47
C GLU A 95 -4.58 0.79 9.50
N LEU A 96 -5.20 1.45 8.52
CA LEU A 96 -4.46 2.19 7.51
C LEU A 96 -4.21 3.65 7.93
N PHE A 97 -2.96 4.08 7.77
CA PHE A 97 -2.53 5.46 7.85
C PHE A 97 -1.97 5.84 6.48
N VAL A 98 -2.64 6.75 5.78
CA VAL A 98 -2.26 7.11 4.41
C VAL A 98 -1.57 8.48 4.40
N PHE A 99 -0.36 8.47 3.89
CA PHE A 99 0.53 9.62 3.78
C PHE A 99 0.65 9.94 2.28
N ARG A 100 0.05 11.05 1.86
CA ARG A 100 0.22 11.55 0.48
C ARG A 100 1.57 12.25 0.40
N MET A 101 2.51 11.58 -0.27
CA MET A 101 3.90 12.00 -0.46
C MET A 101 4.15 12.59 -1.85
N PHE A 102 3.22 12.39 -2.79
CA PHE A 102 3.36 12.81 -4.19
C PHE A 102 2.28 13.81 -4.60
N THR A 103 2.67 14.85 -5.33
CA THR A 103 1.73 15.78 -5.96
C THR A 103 0.94 15.09 -7.08
N GLY A 104 -0.06 15.78 -7.65
CA GLY A 104 -0.75 15.29 -8.85
C GLY A 104 0.19 15.11 -10.05
N GLU A 105 1.28 15.87 -10.07
CA GLU A 105 2.35 15.78 -11.07
C GLU A 105 3.46 14.78 -10.68
N GLN A 106 3.24 13.98 -9.64
CA GLN A 106 4.19 12.97 -9.13
C GLN A 106 5.53 13.55 -8.65
N LEU A 107 5.53 14.80 -8.18
CA LEU A 107 6.67 15.41 -7.51
C LEU A 107 6.68 15.03 -6.03
N SER A 108 7.86 14.74 -5.49
CA SER A 108 8.08 14.52 -4.07
C SER A 108 9.45 15.05 -3.64
N PHE A 109 9.64 15.24 -2.33
CA PHE A 109 10.86 15.77 -1.74
C PHE A 109 11.28 14.93 -0.55
N THR A 110 12.59 14.68 -0.40
CA THR A 110 13.16 13.98 0.77
C THR A 110 12.71 14.61 2.08
N SER A 111 12.64 15.94 2.16
CA SER A 111 12.21 16.65 3.37
C SER A 111 10.82 16.24 3.85
N TRP A 112 9.89 15.97 2.92
CA TRP A 112 8.57 15.45 3.26
C TRP A 112 8.65 14.06 3.87
N TYR A 113 9.49 13.18 3.33
CA TYR A 113 9.73 11.85 3.90
C TYR A 113 10.31 11.92 5.30
N LEU A 114 11.33 12.75 5.53
CA LEU A 114 11.96 12.87 6.84
C LEU A 114 10.95 13.30 7.93
N ASP A 115 10.07 14.24 7.61
CA ASP A 115 9.01 14.67 8.53
C ASP A 115 7.92 13.60 8.70
N ALA A 116 7.46 13.01 7.61
CA ALA A 116 6.46 11.94 7.64
C ALA A 116 6.96 10.69 8.40
N PHE A 117 8.25 10.36 8.30
CA PHE A 117 8.89 9.29 9.07
C PHE A 117 8.86 9.56 10.57
N ASN A 118 9.16 10.79 11.00
CA ASN A 118 9.00 11.17 12.41
C ASN A 118 7.54 11.02 12.87
N TYR A 119 6.59 11.36 12.00
CA TYR A 119 5.17 11.18 12.30
C TYR A 119 4.78 9.70 12.38
N ALA A 120 5.34 8.83 11.53
CA ALA A 120 5.13 7.39 11.58
C ALA A 120 5.67 6.78 12.89
N LEU A 121 6.84 7.23 13.38
CA LEU A 121 7.37 6.88 14.71
C LEU A 121 6.41 7.32 15.82
N PHE A 122 5.95 8.57 15.77
CA PHE A 122 5.00 9.11 16.75
C PHE A 122 3.69 8.31 16.80
N LYS A 123 3.14 7.93 15.64
CA LYS A 123 1.95 7.07 15.51
C LYS A 123 2.22 5.60 15.79
N LYS A 124 3.49 5.24 16.05
CA LYS A 124 3.93 3.86 16.29
C LYS A 124 3.48 2.93 15.15
N ILE A 125 3.64 3.35 13.90
CA ILE A 125 3.32 2.50 12.75
C ILE A 125 4.12 1.19 12.87
N HIS A 126 3.51 0.04 12.56
CA HIS A 126 4.20 -1.26 12.64
C HIS A 126 4.84 -1.65 11.30
N VAL A 127 4.13 -1.38 10.20
CA VAL A 127 4.58 -1.67 8.85
C VAL A 127 4.46 -0.41 8.01
N LEU A 128 5.53 -0.05 7.30
CA LEU A 128 5.57 1.11 6.44
C LEU A 128 5.86 0.69 5.00
N ASN A 129 4.89 0.92 4.10
CA ASN A 129 5.03 0.65 2.68
C ASN A 129 5.46 1.93 1.93
N LEU A 130 6.55 1.81 1.19
CA LEU A 130 7.18 2.83 0.36
C LEU A 130 7.25 2.33 -1.09
N SER A 131 6.15 2.39 -1.83
CA SER A 131 6.12 1.97 -3.24
C SER A 131 6.68 3.06 -4.16
N THR A 132 7.90 3.48 -3.89
CA THR A 132 8.61 4.53 -4.62
C THR A 132 10.12 4.32 -4.57
N GLY A 133 10.84 4.93 -5.52
CA GLY A 133 12.29 4.92 -5.57
C GLY A 133 12.82 6.11 -6.36
N GLY A 134 14.07 6.47 -6.09
CA GLY A 134 14.78 7.54 -6.77
C GLY A 134 16.24 7.18 -7.01
N PRO A 135 16.94 7.91 -7.88
CA PRO A 135 18.34 7.64 -8.20
C PRO A 135 19.31 8.10 -7.10
N ASP A 136 18.84 8.85 -6.11
CA ASP A 136 19.67 9.39 -5.02
C ASP A 136 19.72 8.42 -3.83
N PHE A 137 20.72 7.54 -3.85
CA PHE A 137 20.98 6.55 -2.80
C PHE A 137 22.05 7.01 -1.80
N GLN A 138 22.55 8.25 -1.91
CA GLN A 138 23.60 8.80 -1.04
C GLN A 138 23.08 9.85 -0.05
N ASP A 139 21.77 10.10 -0.03
CA ASP A 139 21.12 10.97 0.95
C ASP A 139 21.20 10.35 2.36
N LEU A 140 22.32 10.60 3.04
CA LEU A 140 22.61 10.07 4.38
C LEU A 140 21.49 10.39 5.39
N PRO A 141 20.93 11.63 5.45
CA PRO A 141 19.76 11.90 6.29
C PRO A 141 18.58 10.94 6.06
N PHE A 142 18.29 10.59 4.81
CA PHE A 142 17.22 9.63 4.50
C PHE A 142 17.58 8.22 4.95
N VAL A 143 18.79 7.77 4.66
CA VAL A 143 19.29 6.43 5.05
C VAL A 143 19.30 6.27 6.56
N ASP A 144 19.82 7.26 7.30
CA ASP A 144 19.85 7.24 8.76
C ASP A 144 18.44 7.20 9.35
N LYS A 145 17.49 7.94 8.75
CA LYS A 145 16.09 7.91 9.17
C LYS A 145 15.44 6.54 8.93
N VAL A 146 15.73 5.89 7.80
CA VAL A 146 15.28 4.51 7.54
C VAL A 146 15.84 3.52 8.58
N GLN A 147 17.11 3.65 8.93
CA GLN A 147 17.73 2.83 9.97
C GLN A 147 17.10 3.08 11.36
N GLU A 148 16.79 4.33 11.69
CA GLU A 148 16.10 4.68 12.92
C GLU A 148 14.70 4.05 13.00
N LEU A 149 13.92 4.09 11.92
CA LEU A 149 12.61 3.44 11.86
C LEU A 149 12.71 1.93 12.12
N ALA A 150 13.66 1.27 11.46
CA ALA A 150 13.91 -0.16 11.64
C ALA A 150 14.37 -0.48 13.07
N ALA A 151 15.25 0.33 13.65
CA ALA A 151 15.70 0.19 15.05
C ALA A 151 14.56 0.35 16.06
N ASN A 152 13.52 1.12 15.72
CA ASN A 152 12.30 1.26 16.53
C ASN A 152 11.24 0.18 16.23
N GLY A 153 11.59 -0.87 15.49
CA GLY A 153 10.73 -2.03 15.23
C GLY A 153 9.70 -1.83 14.12
N ILE A 154 9.83 -0.78 13.31
CA ILE A 154 8.99 -0.59 12.12
C ILE A 154 9.54 -1.47 10.99
N ILE A 155 8.68 -2.30 10.39
CA ILE A 155 9.02 -3.07 9.19
C ILE A 155 8.84 -2.16 7.97
N LEU A 156 9.92 -1.83 7.29
CA LEU A 156 9.87 -1.10 6.01
C LEU A 156 9.80 -2.07 4.84
N VAL A 157 8.94 -1.76 3.88
CA VAL A 157 8.76 -2.48 2.61
C VAL A 157 8.87 -1.47 1.48
N ALA A 158 9.78 -1.70 0.52
CA ALA A 158 10.02 -0.84 -0.64
C ALA A 158 10.32 -1.69 -1.88
#